data_AF-A0A1Z5SIC1-F1
#
_entry.id   AF-A0A1Z5SIC1-F1
#
_cell.length_a   1.000
_cell.length_b   1.000
_cell.length_c   1.000
_cell.angle_alpha   90.00
_cell.angle_beta   90.00
_cell.angle_gamma   90.00
#
_symmetry.space_group_name_H-M   'P 1'
#
loop_
_entity.id
_entity.type
_entity.pdbx_description
1 polymer ?
#
loop_
_entity_poly.entity_id
_entity_poly.type
_entity_poly.pdbx_seq_one_letter_code
_entity_poly.pdbx_strand_id
1 'polypeptide(L)' 'MNLPAHEPLLNRKEAARYINYSYGTLAVWDCTKRYDLKPIKIGRSVRYRKSALDAFLEERRLSAF' A
#
# COMPACT_ATOMS: atom_id res chain seq x y z
N MET A 1 -1.12 28.33 -8.53
CA MET A 1 -1.87 27.48 -7.57
C MET A 1 -1.29 26.08 -7.64
N ASN A 2 -0.53 25.67 -6.61
CA ASN A 2 0.01 24.31 -6.51
C ASN A 2 -1.15 23.42 -6.06
N LEU A 3 -1.86 22.78 -7.01
CA LEU A 3 -2.81 21.73 -6.67
C LEU A 3 -2.02 20.69 -5.85
N PRO A 4 -2.46 20.32 -4.63
CA PRO A 4 -1.74 19.32 -3.85
C PRO A 4 -1.63 18.08 -4.74
N ALA A 5 -0.40 17.72 -5.10
CA ALA A 5 -0.10 16.65 -6.04
C ALA A 5 -0.95 15.44 -5.65
N HIS A 6 -1.92 15.10 -6.50
CA HIS A 6 -2.94 14.12 -6.19
C HIS A 6 -2.23 12.78 -6.00
N GLU A 7 -1.97 12.40 -4.75
CA GLU A 7 -1.14 11.25 -4.46
C GLU A 7 -1.85 10.00 -5.03
N PRO A 8 -1.19 9.25 -5.93
CA PRO A 8 -1.86 8.17 -6.64
C PRO A 8 -2.32 7.09 -5.65
N LEU A 9 -3.64 6.87 -5.65
CA LEU A 9 -4.30 5.87 -4.82
C LEU A 9 -4.49 4.58 -5.60
N LEU A 10 -3.67 3.59 -5.28
CA LEU A 10 -3.66 2.27 -5.90
C LEU A 10 -4.75 1.40 -5.27
N ASN A 11 -5.49 0.67 -6.10
CA ASN A 11 -6.37 -0.37 -5.58
C ASN A 11 -5.55 -1.55 -5.06
N ARG A 12 -6.18 -2.48 -4.31
CA ARG A 12 -5.47 -3.63 -3.72
C ARG A 12 -4.71 -4.48 -4.75
N LYS A 13 -5.21 -4.66 -5.98
CA LYS A 13 -4.52 -5.42 -7.03
C LYS A 13 -3.30 -4.67 -7.55
N GLU A 14 -3.42 -3.37 -7.77
CA GLU A 14 -2.33 -2.51 -8.20
C GLU A 14 -1.25 -2.42 -7.13
N ALA A 15 -1.64 -2.21 -5.86
CA ALA A 15 -0.74 -2.21 -4.73
C ALA A 15 0.03 -3.53 -4.64
N ALA A 16 -0.64 -4.67 -4.78
CA ALA A 16 -0.01 -5.99 -4.78
C ALA A 16 1.06 -6.12 -5.86
N ARG A 17 0.70 -5.72 -7.08
CA ARG A 17 1.64 -5.74 -8.20
C ARG A 17 2.80 -4.77 -7.98
N TYR A 18 2.56 -3.63 -7.33
CA TYR A 18 3.57 -2.62 -7.04
C TYR A 18 4.64 -3.12 -6.06
N ILE A 19 4.22 -3.71 -4.94
CA ILE A 19 5.16 -4.27 -3.95
C ILE A 19 5.65 -5.69 -4.30
N ASN A 20 5.26 -6.20 -5.47
CA ASN A 20 5.55 -7.55 -5.98
C ASN A 20 5.07 -8.69 -5.06
N TYR A 21 3.90 -8.51 -4.44
CA TYR A 21 3.22 -9.53 -3.64
C TYR A 21 1.91 -9.98 -4.30
N SER A 22 1.37 -11.11 -3.84
CA SER A 22 0.06 -11.57 -4.31
C SER A 22 -1.08 -10.72 -3.72
N TYR A 23 -2.20 -10.61 -4.46
CA TYR A 23 -3.42 -9.98 -3.95
C TYR A 23 -3.89 -10.61 -2.63
N GLY A 24 -3.79 -11.94 -2.52
CA GLY A 24 -4.16 -12.69 -1.32
C GLY A 24 -3.30 -12.30 -0.11
N THR A 25 -1.99 -12.08 -0.33
CA THR A 25 -1.08 -11.61 0.72
C THR A 25 -1.53 -10.27 1.29
N LEU A 26 -1.88 -9.31 0.43
CA LEU A 26 -2.40 -8.01 0.86
C LEU A 26 -3.76 -8.10 1.55
N ALA A 27 -4.64 -8.99 1.09
CA ALA A 27 -5.92 -9.23 1.76
C ALA A 27 -5.70 -9.77 3.19
N VAL A 28 -4.78 -10.74 3.35
CA VAL A 28 -4.41 -11.27 4.67
C VAL A 28 -3.77 -10.18 5.53
N TRP A 29 -2.88 -9.35 4.99
CA TRP A 29 -2.26 -8.26 5.74
C TRP A 29 -3.25 -7.19 6.18
N ASP A 30 -4.26 -6.90 5.36
CA ASP A 30 -5.36 -6.00 5.72
C ASP A 30 -6.22 -6.58 6.86
N CYS A 31 -6.54 -7.87 6.80
CA CYS A 31 -7.30 -8.57 7.84
C CYS A 31 -6.52 -8.70 9.15
N THR A 32 -5.23 -9.02 9.06
CA THR A 32 -4.36 -9.25 10.23
C THR A 32 -3.77 -7.95 10.78
N LYS A 33 -3.92 -6.82 10.06
CA LYS A 33 -3.27 -5.54 10.35
C LYS A 33 -1.77 -5.69 10.61
N ARG A 34 -1.13 -6.63 9.91
CA ARG A 34 0.26 -7.03 10.16
C ARG A 34 1.26 -5.93 9.84
N TYR A 35 0.95 -5.07 8.86
CA TYR A 35 1.79 -3.96 8.45
C TYR A 35 0.95 -2.70 8.32
N ASP A 36 1.52 -1.55 8.73
CA ASP A 36 0.85 -0.25 8.58
C ASP A 36 1.00 0.29 7.16
N LEU A 37 0.34 -0.38 6.20
CA LEU A 37 0.25 0.06 4.81
C LEU A 37 -0.68 1.27 4.63
N LYS A 38 -1.16 1.85 5.73
CA LYS A 38 -2.13 2.96 5.78
C LYS A 38 -3.29 2.78 4.79
N PRO A 39 -4.02 1.64 4.86
CA PRO A 39 -5.12 1.38 3.95
C PRO A 39 -6.20 2.44 4.10
N ILE A 40 -6.51 3.13 3.00
CA ILE A 40 -7.61 4.09 2.94
C ILE A 40 -8.86 3.34 2.51
N LYS A 41 -9.82 3.26 3.42
CA LYS A 41 -11.13 2.67 3.12
C LYS A 41 -12.02 3.72 2.46
N ILE A 42 -12.43 3.45 1.22
CA ILE A 42 -13.36 4.26 0.44
C ILE A 42 -14.60 3.40 0.18
N GLY A 43 -15.56 3.48 1.09
CA GLY A 43 -16.76 2.64 1.09
C GLY A 43 -16.42 1.15 1.24
N ARG A 44 -16.77 0.35 0.21
CA ARG A 44 -16.46 -1.09 0.13
C ARG A 44 -15.06 -1.40 -0.41
N SER A 45 -14.37 -0.40 -0.94
CA SER A 45 -13.07 -0.57 -1.58
C SER A 45 -11.96 -0.07 -0.66
N VAL A 46 -10.81 -0.76 -0.68
CA VAL A 46 -9.61 -0.31 0.01
C VAL A 46 -8.59 0.15 -1.03
N ARG A 47 -8.00 1.32 -0.77
CA ARG A 47 -6.94 1.92 -1.58
C ARG A 47 -5.70 2.17 -0.75
N TYR A 48 -4.56 2.20 -1.43
CA TYR A 48 -3.25 2.36 -0.83
C TYR A 48 -2.57 3.57 -1.46
N ARG A 49 -1.96 4.41 -0.64
CA ARG A 49 -1.12 5.51 -1.12
C ARG A 49 0.18 4.91 -1.67
N LYS A 50 0.61 5.36 -2.84
CA LYS A 50 1.91 4.94 -3.39
C LYS A 50 3.06 5.21 -2.41
N SER A 51 3.08 6.37 -1.74
CA SER A 51 4.08 6.71 -0.72
C SER A 51 4.13 5.75 0.46
N ALA A 52 2.99 5.25 0.92
CA ALA A 52 2.94 4.26 1.99
C ALA A 52 3.51 2.91 1.54
N LEU A 53 3.25 2.52 0.29
CA LEU A 53 3.86 1.32 -0.29
C LEU A 53 5.38 1.49 -0.50
N ASP A 54 5.82 2.67 -0.92
CA ASP A 54 7.24 3.02 -1.07
C ASP A 54 7.96 2.93 0.28
N ALA A 55 7.42 3.57 1.32
CA ALA A 55 7.97 3.50 2.68
C ALA A 55 8.05 2.04 3.19
N PHE A 56 7.02 1.22 2.92
CA PHE A 56 7.05 -0.20 3.25
C PHE A 56 8.17 -0.96 2.52
N LEU A 57 8.41 -0.67 1.24
CA LEU A 57 9.52 -1.28 0.49
C LEU A 57 10.87 -0.83 1.03
N GLU A 58 11.01 0.44 1.41
CA GLU A 58 12.23 0.98 2.03
C GLU A 58 12.52 0.33 3.40
N GLU A 59 11.51 0.18 4.26
CA GLU A 59 11.64 -0.53 5.53
C GLU A 59 12.15 -1.96 5.33
N ARG A 60 11.61 -2.68 4.34
CA ARG A 60 12.06 -4.04 4.01
C ARG A 60 13.45 -4.08 3.39
N ARG A 61 13.82 -3.06 2.60
CA ARG A 61 15.16 -2.93 2.04
C ARG A 61 16.21 -2.76 3.14
N LEU A 62 15.91 -1.99 4.19
CA LEU A 62 16.82 -1.78 5.31
C LEU A 62 16.98 -3.04 6.20
N SER A 63 15.94 -3.87 6.30
CA SER A 63 16.01 -5.14 7.06
C SER A 63 16.83 -6.25 6.40
N ALA A 64 17.27 -6.06 5.15
CA ALA A 64 18.01 -7.05 4.37
C ALA A 64 19.54 -6.87 4.41
N PHE A 65 20.06 -6.03 5.31
CA PHE A 65 21.49 -5.80 5.53
C PHE A 65 21.93 -6.29 6.91
#